data_AF-A0A9W4JK10-F1
#
_entry.id   AF-A0A9W4JK10-F1
#
_cell.length_a   1.000
_cell.length_b   1.000
_cell.length_c   1.000
_cell.angle_alpha   90.00
_cell.angle_beta   90.00
_cell.angle_gamma   90.00
#
_symmetry.space_group_name_H-M   'P 1'
#
loop_
_entity.id
_entity.type
_entity.pdbx_description
1 polymer ?
#
loop_
_entity_poly.entity_id
_entity_poly.type
_entity_poly.pdbx_seq_one_letter_code
_entity_poly.pdbx_strand_id
1 'polypeptide(L)'
;MVVRISCPNLTLEGDMVLKLFDRRFATQLREDDNIRPWTPEIERAYHQFVNDGGASRFIADLNNDDDTAQQGETWNSSQDETYLYDTVSDLYQTEIEVYDALEDMQGDDIPQLLAYVIIPGVKLTEKEPERRYIGVSGILLQYVEGFPLTNLADHTPREAWQSICEKAIQILHRMSDHGILNEDVKTRSFIVRKEGSAEGGYKVFMIDFAVCNFRKDYADDAEWNEEKAIQDEEGAVGLFMQARLKGGFVFRPSGRYKKSAQCVE
;
A
#
# COMPACT_ATOMS: atom_id res chain seq x y z
N MET A 1 -8.52 8.05 -5.17
CA MET A 1 -9.42 9.08 -5.75
C MET A 1 -9.74 10.11 -4.68
N VAL A 2 -9.63 11.42 -4.96
CA VAL A 2 -10.10 12.44 -4.01
C VAL A 2 -11.61 12.61 -4.15
N VAL A 3 -12.33 12.54 -3.04
CA VAL A 3 -13.78 12.73 -2.96
C VAL A 3 -14.09 13.82 -1.96
N ARG A 4 -15.09 14.65 -2.25
CA ARG A 4 -15.61 15.63 -1.29
C ARG A 4 -16.85 15.06 -0.63
N ILE A 5 -16.80 14.86 0.68
CA ILE A 5 -17.93 14.35 1.46
C ILE A 5 -18.55 15.51 2.23
N SER A 6 -19.88 15.59 2.18
CA SER A 6 -20.68 16.48 3.02
C SER A 6 -21.76 15.61 3.65
N CYS A 7 -21.45 15.05 4.82
CA CYS A 7 -22.39 14.24 5.59
C CYS A 7 -22.58 14.86 6.98
N PRO A 8 -23.53 15.80 7.14
CA PRO A 8 -23.72 16.54 8.39
C PRO A 8 -23.96 15.65 9.60
N ASN A 9 -24.62 14.50 9.38
CA ASN A 9 -24.97 13.56 10.45
C ASN A 9 -23.78 12.73 10.96
N LEU A 10 -22.70 12.63 10.20
CA LEU A 10 -21.51 11.84 10.55
C LEU A 10 -20.30 12.72 10.91
N THR A 11 -20.47 14.05 10.95
CA THR A 11 -19.38 15.02 11.11
C THR A 11 -18.20 14.81 10.14
N LEU A 12 -18.47 14.13 9.02
CA LEU A 12 -17.53 13.91 7.92
C LEU A 12 -17.79 15.00 6.88
N GLU A 13 -16.95 16.03 6.90
CA GLU A 13 -17.00 17.14 5.95
C GLU A 13 -15.59 17.44 5.44
N GLY A 14 -15.46 17.57 4.10
CA GLY A 14 -14.21 17.97 3.46
C GLY A 14 -13.74 17.00 2.38
N ASP A 15 -12.51 17.21 1.95
CA ASP A 15 -11.85 16.36 0.95
C ASP A 15 -11.22 15.15 1.64
N MET A 16 -11.39 13.98 1.04
CA MET A 16 -10.94 12.67 1.54
C MET A 16 -10.40 11.85 0.38
N VAL A 17 -9.60 10.82 0.68
CA VAL A 17 -9.12 9.88 -0.34
C VAL A 17 -9.89 8.58 -0.22
N LEU A 18 -10.65 8.24 -1.26
CA LEU A 18 -11.18 6.90 -1.45
C LEU A 18 -10.15 6.04 -2.20
N LYS A 19 -9.58 5.04 -1.53
CA LYS A 19 -8.73 4.00 -2.12
C LYS A 19 -9.58 2.75 -2.29
N LEU A 20 -9.72 2.27 -3.53
CA LEU A 20 -10.48 1.08 -3.87
C LEU A 20 -9.52 0.00 -4.35
N PHE A 21 -9.73 -1.21 -3.86
CA PHE A 21 -8.97 -2.40 -4.20
C PHE A 21 -9.79 -3.18 -5.23
N ASP A 22 -9.79 -2.67 -6.47
CA ASP A 22 -10.63 -3.16 -7.56
C ASP A 22 -9.79 -3.88 -8.62
N ARG A 23 -9.94 -5.21 -8.72
CA ARG A 23 -9.22 -6.05 -9.69
C ARG A 23 -9.38 -5.60 -11.15
N ARG A 24 -10.47 -4.90 -11.49
CA ARG A 24 -10.73 -4.42 -12.85
C ARG A 24 -9.76 -3.31 -13.26
N PHE A 25 -9.21 -2.60 -12.27
CA PHE A 25 -8.27 -1.50 -12.44
C PHE A 25 -6.85 -1.83 -11.96
N ALA A 26 -6.56 -3.12 -11.68
CA ALA A 26 -5.24 -3.59 -11.29
C ALA A 26 -4.25 -3.64 -12.48
N THR A 27 -4.00 -2.49 -13.12
CA THR A 27 -3.22 -2.42 -14.37
C THR A 27 -1.79 -2.86 -14.20
N GLN A 28 -1.13 -2.48 -13.09
CA GLN A 28 0.25 -2.88 -12.82
C GLN A 28 0.37 -4.40 -12.62
N LEU A 29 -0.49 -5.00 -11.80
CA LEU A 29 -0.53 -6.45 -11.62
C LEU A 29 -0.76 -7.19 -12.94
N ARG A 30 -1.65 -6.67 -13.80
CA ARG A 30 -1.87 -7.26 -15.13
C ARG A 30 -0.64 -7.18 -16.03
N GLU A 31 0.10 -6.09 -15.97
CA GLU A 31 1.34 -5.92 -16.73
C GLU A 31 2.44 -6.87 -16.22
N ASP A 32 2.61 -6.94 -14.90
CA ASP A 32 3.65 -7.76 -14.26
C ASP A 32 3.40 -9.27 -14.46
N ASP A 33 2.14 -9.70 -14.32
CA ASP A 33 1.74 -11.11 -14.43
C ASP A 33 1.28 -11.50 -15.86
N ASN A 34 1.43 -10.60 -16.83
CA ASN A 34 1.02 -10.80 -18.23
C ASN A 34 -0.46 -11.24 -18.37
N ILE A 35 -1.33 -10.72 -17.50
CA ILE A 35 -2.77 -10.99 -17.51
C ILE A 35 -3.47 -10.08 -18.52
N ARG A 36 -4.43 -10.65 -19.25
CA ARG A 36 -5.22 -9.95 -20.27
C ARG A 36 -5.87 -8.67 -19.70
N PRO A 37 -5.95 -7.58 -20.48
CA PRO A 37 -6.71 -6.41 -20.08
C PRO A 37 -8.17 -6.76 -19.79
N TRP A 38 -8.73 -6.12 -18.78
CA TRP A 38 -10.13 -6.30 -18.42
C TRP A 38 -11.06 -5.87 -19.57
N THR A 39 -12.13 -6.65 -19.82
CA THR A 39 -13.21 -6.27 -20.74
C THR A 39 -14.58 -6.60 -20.15
N PRO A 40 -15.67 -5.97 -20.64
CA PRO A 40 -17.03 -6.32 -20.23
C PRO A 40 -17.40 -7.80 -20.46
N GLU A 41 -16.83 -8.44 -21.48
CA GLU A 41 -17.02 -9.86 -21.77
C GLU A 41 -16.35 -10.74 -20.72
N ILE A 42 -15.11 -10.40 -20.32
CA ILE A 42 -14.39 -11.07 -19.23
C ILE A 42 -15.17 -10.90 -17.93
N GLU A 43 -15.68 -9.70 -17.64
CA GLU A 43 -16.49 -9.46 -16.43
C GLU A 43 -17.74 -10.35 -16.40
N ARG A 44 -18.46 -10.48 -17.52
CA ARG A 44 -19.64 -11.34 -17.58
C ARG A 44 -19.28 -12.82 -17.39
N ALA A 45 -18.20 -13.27 -18.02
CA ALA A 45 -17.71 -14.64 -17.87
C ALA A 45 -17.26 -14.93 -16.42
N TYR A 46 -16.64 -13.94 -15.78
CA TYR A 46 -16.23 -14.02 -14.38
C TYR A 46 -17.43 -14.09 -13.43
N HIS A 47 -18.47 -13.27 -13.63
CA HIS A 47 -19.69 -13.34 -12.80
C HIS A 47 -20.34 -14.72 -12.89
N GLN A 48 -20.43 -15.29 -14.10
CA GLN A 48 -20.94 -16.65 -14.29
C GLN A 48 -20.05 -17.67 -13.56
N PHE A 49 -18.72 -17.56 -13.71
CA PHE A 49 -17.77 -18.43 -13.05
C PHE A 49 -17.86 -18.39 -11.52
N VAL A 50 -18.07 -17.19 -10.94
CA VAL A 50 -18.30 -17.02 -9.50
C VAL A 50 -19.61 -17.69 -9.08
N ASN A 51 -20.71 -17.44 -9.79
CA ASN A 51 -22.03 -18.02 -9.49
C ASN A 51 -22.06 -19.55 -9.63
N ASP A 52 -21.17 -20.13 -10.44
CA ASP A 52 -21.01 -21.58 -10.60
C ASP A 52 -20.04 -22.17 -9.54
N GLY A 53 -19.68 -21.41 -8.50
CA GLY A 53 -18.73 -21.80 -7.45
C GLY A 53 -17.30 -22.01 -7.97
N GLY A 54 -16.98 -21.51 -9.18
CA GLY A 54 -15.67 -21.67 -9.81
C GLY A 54 -14.57 -20.93 -9.06
N ALA A 55 -14.84 -19.68 -8.67
CA ALA A 55 -13.87 -18.86 -7.95
C ALA A 55 -13.47 -19.49 -6.60
N SER A 56 -14.45 -19.96 -5.82
CA SER A 56 -14.16 -20.59 -4.53
C SER A 56 -13.34 -21.87 -4.66
N ARG A 57 -13.58 -22.68 -5.70
CA ARG A 57 -12.78 -23.89 -5.96
C ARG A 57 -11.36 -23.54 -6.35
N PHE A 58 -11.21 -22.59 -7.27
CA PHE A 58 -9.90 -22.17 -7.75
C PHE A 58 -9.02 -21.58 -6.63
N ILE A 59 -9.58 -20.75 -5.74
CA ILE A 59 -8.85 -20.27 -4.55
C ILE A 59 -8.45 -21.42 -3.61
N ALA A 60 -9.33 -22.42 -3.43
CA ALA A 60 -8.97 -23.58 -2.64
C ALA A 60 -7.83 -24.37 -3.28
N ASP A 61 -7.81 -24.49 -4.60
CA ASP A 61 -6.72 -25.16 -5.33
C ASP A 61 -5.40 -24.38 -5.21
N LEU A 62 -5.42 -23.04 -5.41
CA LEU A 62 -4.25 -22.17 -5.23
C LEU A 62 -3.62 -22.29 -3.84
N ASN A 63 -4.44 -22.33 -2.79
CA ASN A 63 -3.93 -22.43 -1.41
C ASN A 63 -3.37 -23.81 -1.04
N ASN A 64 -3.70 -24.87 -1.79
CA ASN A 64 -3.31 -26.24 -1.47
C ASN A 64 -2.18 -26.77 -2.38
N ASP A 65 -1.86 -26.09 -3.48
CA ASP A 65 -0.93 -26.57 -4.50
C ASP A 65 -0.02 -25.46 -5.04
N ASP A 66 1.24 -25.48 -4.60
CA ASP A 66 2.31 -24.54 -4.98
C ASP A 66 2.62 -24.59 -6.50
N ASP A 67 2.31 -25.71 -7.16
CA ASP A 67 2.47 -25.85 -8.62
C ASP A 67 1.32 -25.20 -9.40
N THR A 68 0.16 -24.94 -8.77
CA THR A 68 -0.97 -24.28 -9.43
C THR A 68 -0.70 -22.79 -9.62
N ALA A 69 0.01 -22.13 -8.68
CA ALA A 69 0.46 -20.75 -8.83
C ALA A 69 1.46 -20.56 -9.98
N GLN A 70 2.28 -21.57 -10.26
CA GLN A 70 3.25 -21.56 -11.37
C GLN A 70 2.62 -21.80 -12.75
N GLN A 71 1.33 -22.17 -12.81
CA GLN A 71 0.60 -22.45 -14.04
C GLN A 71 -0.15 -21.23 -14.62
N GLY A 72 0.13 -20.01 -14.16
CA GLY A 72 -0.54 -18.77 -14.59
C GLY A 72 -0.74 -18.63 -16.10
N GLU A 73 0.21 -19.11 -16.91
CA GLU A 73 0.11 -19.07 -18.39
C GLU A 73 -1.03 -19.93 -18.99
N THR A 74 -1.58 -20.89 -18.23
CA THR A 74 -2.63 -21.82 -18.70
C THR A 74 -4.04 -21.44 -18.25
N TRP A 75 -4.16 -20.40 -17.43
CA TRP A 75 -5.43 -20.00 -16.84
C TRP A 75 -6.41 -19.42 -17.87
N ASN A 76 -7.69 -19.72 -17.68
CA ASN A 76 -8.73 -19.03 -18.41
C ASN A 76 -8.98 -17.64 -17.80
N SER A 77 -9.67 -16.76 -18.53
CA SER A 77 -9.84 -15.37 -18.09
C SER A 77 -10.55 -15.23 -16.75
N SER A 78 -11.44 -16.16 -16.39
CA SER A 78 -12.11 -16.11 -15.09
C SER A 78 -11.21 -16.57 -13.94
N GLN A 79 -10.25 -17.46 -14.19
CA GLN A 79 -9.20 -17.82 -13.23
C GLN A 79 -8.25 -16.64 -13.01
N ASP A 80 -7.80 -15.97 -14.08
CA ASP A 80 -7.01 -14.73 -13.99
C ASP A 80 -7.69 -13.67 -13.11
N GLU A 81 -8.99 -13.41 -13.34
CA GLU A 81 -9.75 -12.46 -12.54
C GLU A 81 -9.96 -12.92 -11.09
N THR A 82 -9.98 -14.24 -10.84
CA THR A 82 -10.05 -14.79 -9.48
C THR A 82 -8.73 -14.59 -8.73
N TYR A 83 -7.61 -14.86 -9.39
CA TYR A 83 -6.28 -14.59 -8.85
C TYR A 83 -6.10 -13.10 -8.56
N LEU A 84 -6.42 -12.22 -9.51
CA LEU A 84 -6.36 -10.77 -9.29
C LEU A 84 -7.27 -10.31 -8.15
N TYR A 85 -8.45 -10.92 -7.97
CA TYR A 85 -9.30 -10.63 -6.82
C TYR A 85 -8.59 -10.99 -5.52
N ASP A 86 -7.97 -12.16 -5.44
CA ASP A 86 -7.29 -12.66 -4.25
C ASP A 86 -6.09 -11.78 -3.89
N THR A 87 -5.20 -11.54 -4.85
CA THR A 87 -4.03 -10.65 -4.68
C THR A 87 -4.44 -9.27 -4.21
N VAL A 88 -5.46 -8.66 -4.84
CA VAL A 88 -5.93 -7.32 -4.47
C VAL A 88 -6.64 -7.33 -3.10
N SER A 89 -7.23 -8.45 -2.70
CA SER A 89 -7.81 -8.63 -1.37
C SER A 89 -6.72 -8.73 -0.29
N ASP A 90 -5.60 -9.40 -0.57
CA ASP A 90 -4.45 -9.46 0.33
C ASP A 90 -3.82 -8.07 0.49
N LEU A 91 -3.63 -7.33 -0.60
CA LEU A 91 -3.17 -5.94 -0.57
C LEU A 91 -4.09 -5.04 0.30
N TYR A 92 -5.40 -5.23 0.22
CA TYR A 92 -6.37 -4.54 1.08
C TYR A 92 -6.19 -4.94 2.55
N GLN A 93 -6.07 -6.24 2.83
CA GLN A 93 -5.97 -6.77 4.18
C GLN A 93 -4.68 -6.30 4.87
N THR A 94 -3.55 -6.33 4.16
CA THR A 94 -2.28 -5.80 4.65
C THR A 94 -2.37 -4.31 4.95
N GLU A 95 -2.95 -3.51 4.04
CA GLU A 95 -3.06 -2.06 4.24
C GLU A 95 -3.89 -1.73 5.50
N ILE A 96 -5.04 -2.40 5.71
CA ILE A 96 -5.86 -2.12 6.90
C ILE A 96 -5.19 -2.58 8.18
N GLU A 97 -4.46 -3.69 8.15
CA GLU A 97 -3.74 -4.19 9.32
C GLU A 97 -2.58 -3.25 9.70
N VAL A 98 -1.93 -2.62 8.73
CA VAL A 98 -0.95 -1.56 9.00
C VAL A 98 -1.62 -0.35 9.68
N TYR A 99 -2.79 0.10 9.22
CA TYR A 99 -3.50 1.19 9.87
C TYR A 99 -3.90 0.83 11.32
N ASP A 100 -4.36 -0.39 11.56
CA ASP A 100 -4.71 -0.87 12.89
C ASP A 100 -3.48 -0.95 13.81
N ALA A 101 -2.33 -1.41 13.29
CA ALA A 101 -1.08 -1.49 14.04
C ALA A 101 -0.45 -0.11 14.34
N LEU A 102 -0.78 0.92 13.56
CA LEU A 102 -0.21 2.27 13.63
C LEU A 102 -1.23 3.31 14.13
N GLU A 103 -2.16 2.92 15.00
CA GLU A 103 -3.22 3.79 15.52
C GLU A 103 -2.67 5.10 16.11
N ASP A 104 -1.53 5.07 16.82
CA ASP A 104 -0.88 6.24 17.43
C ASP A 104 -0.21 7.19 16.41
N MET A 105 0.00 6.73 15.18
CA MET A 105 0.61 7.50 14.10
C MET A 105 -0.43 8.18 13.19
N GLN A 106 -1.69 7.77 13.26
CA GLN A 106 -2.76 8.25 12.39
C GLN A 106 -3.09 9.74 12.60
N GLY A 107 -3.06 10.51 11.52
CA GLY A 107 -3.26 11.96 11.50
C GLY A 107 -2.00 12.78 11.80
N ASP A 108 -0.92 12.09 12.16
CA ASP A 108 0.38 12.69 12.41
C ASP A 108 1.41 12.29 11.35
N ASP A 109 1.85 11.04 11.36
CA ASP A 109 2.87 10.53 10.43
C ASP A 109 2.26 9.76 9.25
N ILE A 110 1.03 9.28 9.39
CA ILE A 110 0.26 8.64 8.32
C ILE A 110 -1.15 9.23 8.28
N PRO A 111 -1.89 9.17 7.16
CA PRO A 111 -3.28 9.62 7.11
C PRO A 111 -4.16 8.92 8.16
N GLN A 112 -5.26 9.54 8.57
CA GLN A 112 -6.27 8.83 9.35
C GLN A 112 -7.10 7.91 8.47
N LEU A 113 -7.34 6.68 8.93
CA LEU A 113 -8.34 5.78 8.41
C LEU A 113 -9.71 6.18 8.97
N LEU A 114 -10.57 6.73 8.11
CA LEU A 114 -11.87 7.29 8.50
C LEU A 114 -12.99 6.26 8.43
N ALA A 115 -12.93 5.34 7.45
CA ALA A 115 -13.93 4.29 7.29
C ALA A 115 -13.43 3.17 6.38
N TYR A 116 -13.95 1.96 6.59
CA TYR A 116 -13.95 0.88 5.60
C TYR A 116 -15.11 1.07 4.63
N VAL A 117 -14.89 0.77 3.36
CA VAL A 117 -15.84 0.96 2.27
C VAL A 117 -16.04 -0.36 1.53
N ILE A 118 -17.29 -0.70 1.23
CA ILE A 118 -17.64 -1.83 0.38
C ILE A 118 -18.54 -1.30 -0.74
N ILE A 119 -18.11 -1.47 -1.99
CA ILE A 119 -18.97 -1.25 -3.15
C ILE A 119 -19.56 -2.60 -3.54
N PRO A 120 -20.88 -2.79 -3.36
CA PRO A 120 -21.53 -4.06 -3.69
C PRO A 120 -21.54 -4.28 -5.21
N GLY A 121 -21.14 -5.48 -5.64
CA GLY A 121 -21.08 -5.85 -7.05
C GLY A 121 -22.43 -6.07 -7.75
N VAL A 122 -23.53 -6.28 -6.98
CA VAL A 122 -24.90 -6.52 -7.49
C VAL A 122 -25.95 -6.06 -6.46
N LYS A 123 -27.20 -5.81 -6.89
CA LYS A 123 -28.34 -5.45 -6.01
C LYS A 123 -28.51 -6.43 -4.83
N LEU A 124 -28.82 -5.87 -3.66
CA LEU A 124 -28.89 -6.51 -2.32
C LEU A 124 -29.96 -7.61 -2.14
N THR A 125 -30.59 -8.11 -3.20
CA THR A 125 -31.82 -8.92 -3.09
C THR A 125 -31.62 -10.43 -3.02
N GLU A 126 -30.39 -10.96 -3.08
CA GLU A 126 -30.17 -12.42 -2.99
C GLU A 126 -28.99 -12.73 -2.07
N LYS A 127 -29.19 -13.72 -1.20
CA LYS A 127 -28.17 -14.29 -0.30
C LYS A 127 -27.20 -15.14 -1.12
N GLU A 128 -25.90 -15.12 -0.80
CA GLU A 128 -24.97 -16.28 -0.86
C GLU A 128 -23.52 -15.85 -0.50
N PRO A 129 -22.67 -16.74 0.07
CA PRO A 129 -21.25 -16.50 0.38
C PRO A 129 -20.37 -16.19 -0.85
N GLU A 130 -20.81 -16.61 -2.02
CA GLU A 130 -20.04 -16.52 -3.28
C GLU A 130 -19.96 -15.09 -3.84
N ARG A 131 -20.80 -14.16 -3.36
CA ARG A 131 -20.75 -12.75 -3.77
C ARG A 131 -19.51 -12.00 -3.29
N ARG A 132 -18.72 -12.55 -2.36
CA ARG A 132 -17.50 -11.89 -1.87
C ARG A 132 -16.54 -11.55 -3.03
N TYR A 133 -16.41 -12.47 -3.99
CA TYR A 133 -15.54 -12.36 -5.17
C TYR A 133 -15.95 -11.26 -6.17
N ILE A 134 -17.08 -10.60 -5.96
CA ILE A 134 -17.59 -9.52 -6.84
C ILE A 134 -17.60 -8.16 -6.12
N GLY A 135 -17.56 -8.15 -4.79
CA GLY A 135 -17.48 -6.92 -4.01
C GLY A 135 -16.15 -6.22 -4.22
N VAL A 136 -16.15 -4.89 -4.14
CA VAL A 136 -14.92 -4.10 -4.14
C VAL A 136 -14.72 -3.52 -2.75
N SER A 137 -13.65 -3.95 -2.10
CA SER A 137 -13.21 -3.42 -0.82
C SER A 137 -12.48 -2.09 -1.02
N GLY A 138 -12.54 -1.24 -0.01
CA GLY A 138 -11.90 0.05 -0.04
C GLY A 138 -11.77 0.66 1.34
N ILE A 139 -11.01 1.75 1.40
CA ILE A 139 -10.83 2.57 2.59
C ILE A 139 -11.00 4.04 2.24
N LEU A 140 -11.55 4.77 3.20
CA LEU A 140 -11.66 6.21 3.17
C LEU A 140 -10.61 6.79 4.11
N LEU A 141 -9.72 7.60 3.56
CA LEU A 141 -8.58 8.16 4.28
C LEU A 141 -8.68 9.68 4.35
N GLN A 142 -8.06 10.26 5.37
CA GLN A 142 -7.75 11.69 5.42
C GLN A 142 -7.03 12.12 4.13
N TYR A 143 -7.51 13.21 3.52
CA TYR A 143 -6.75 13.86 2.45
C TYR A 143 -5.63 14.72 3.05
N VAL A 144 -4.40 14.47 2.61
CA VAL A 144 -3.23 15.28 2.96
C VAL A 144 -2.91 16.18 1.76
N GLU A 145 -3.22 17.47 1.89
CA GLU A 145 -2.85 18.47 0.88
C GLU A 145 -1.34 18.73 0.91
N GLY A 146 -0.63 18.34 -0.14
CA GLY A 146 0.82 18.45 -0.21
C GLY A 146 1.38 17.99 -1.56
N PHE A 147 2.69 17.78 -1.62
CA PHE A 147 3.39 17.28 -2.79
C PHE A 147 4.27 16.08 -2.42
N PRO A 148 4.57 15.16 -3.37
CA PRO A 148 5.41 14.00 -3.08
C PRO A 148 6.82 14.41 -2.66
N LEU A 149 7.46 13.67 -1.75
CA LEU A 149 8.84 13.91 -1.33
C LEU A 149 9.81 13.86 -2.53
N THR A 150 9.52 13.06 -3.55
CA THR A 150 10.26 13.08 -4.82
C THR A 150 10.36 14.49 -5.44
N ASN A 151 9.41 15.38 -5.22
CA ASN A 151 9.38 16.72 -5.84
C ASN A 151 9.89 17.82 -4.89
N LEU A 152 10.60 17.45 -3.82
CA LEU A 152 11.00 18.37 -2.75
C LEU A 152 11.69 19.65 -3.24
N ALA A 153 12.62 19.52 -4.18
CA ALA A 153 13.40 20.64 -4.69
C ALA A 153 12.58 21.70 -5.44
N ASP A 154 11.42 21.32 -5.98
CA ASP A 154 10.55 22.20 -6.75
C ASP A 154 9.63 23.05 -5.85
N HIS A 155 9.44 22.63 -4.60
CA HIS A 155 8.41 23.18 -3.72
C HIS A 155 8.95 23.78 -2.42
N THR A 156 10.19 23.48 -2.03
CA THR A 156 10.74 23.94 -0.74
C THR A 156 12.13 24.55 -0.88
N PRO A 157 12.48 25.53 -0.02
CA PRO A 157 13.84 26.06 0.03
C PRO A 157 14.83 24.97 0.47
N ARG A 158 16.07 25.08 0.00
CA ARG A 158 17.12 24.07 0.18
C ARG A 158 17.43 23.79 1.64
N GLU A 159 17.33 24.82 2.48
CA GLU A 159 17.59 24.77 3.91
C GLU A 159 16.63 23.81 4.65
N ALA A 160 15.44 23.58 4.10
CA ALA A 160 14.46 22.67 4.69
C ALA A 160 14.68 21.20 4.33
N TRP A 161 15.40 20.90 3.24
CA TRP A 161 15.47 19.56 2.66
C TRP A 161 16.00 18.51 3.61
N GLN A 162 17.05 18.84 4.37
CA GLN A 162 17.63 17.91 5.35
C GLN A 162 16.58 17.46 6.37
N SER A 163 15.90 18.42 7.00
CA SER A 163 14.90 18.13 8.04
C SER A 163 13.70 17.34 7.52
N ILE A 164 13.30 17.57 6.27
CA ILE A 164 12.15 16.88 5.66
C ILE A 164 12.49 15.42 5.35
N CYS A 165 13.67 15.17 4.75
CA CYS A 165 14.13 13.81 4.49
C CYS A 165 14.36 13.03 5.80
N GLU A 166 14.91 13.68 6.84
CA GLU A 166 15.08 13.07 8.16
C GLU A 166 13.74 12.71 8.81
N LYS A 167 12.70 13.55 8.69
CA LYS A 167 11.35 13.21 9.14
C LYS A 167 10.79 11.99 8.42
N ALA A 168 10.96 11.89 7.09
CA ALA A 168 10.52 10.71 6.34
C ALA A 168 11.19 9.42 6.85
N ILE A 169 12.49 9.47 7.15
CA ILE A 169 13.23 8.35 7.74
C ILE A 169 12.75 8.03 9.15
N GLN A 170 12.43 9.05 9.96
CA GLN A 170 11.88 8.85 11.31
C GLN A 170 10.51 8.16 11.29
N ILE A 171 9.68 8.39 10.27
CA ILE A 171 8.41 7.67 10.10
C ILE A 171 8.68 6.17 9.89
N LEU A 172 9.63 5.82 9.02
CA LEU A 172 10.06 4.43 8.81
C LEU A 172 10.58 3.80 10.10
N HIS A 173 11.31 4.56 10.92
CA HIS A 173 11.76 4.10 12.23
C HIS A 173 10.60 3.79 13.16
N ARG A 174 9.60 4.66 13.23
CA ARG A 174 8.40 4.43 14.05
C ARG A 174 7.58 3.23 13.55
N MET A 175 7.44 3.05 12.24
CA MET A 175 6.79 1.86 11.67
C MET A 175 7.56 0.59 12.04
N SER A 176 8.89 0.64 11.95
CA SER A 176 9.76 -0.45 12.36
C SER A 176 9.62 -0.81 13.84
N ASP A 177 9.44 0.20 14.71
CA ASP A 177 9.24 0.01 16.14
C ASP A 177 7.87 -0.62 16.45
N HIS A 178 6.90 -0.53 15.51
CA HIS A 178 5.64 -1.27 15.52
C HIS A 178 5.73 -2.66 14.86
N GLY A 179 6.93 -3.09 14.47
CA GLY A 179 7.13 -4.39 13.84
C GLY A 179 6.63 -4.46 12.40
N ILE A 180 6.69 -3.36 11.66
CA ILE A 180 6.31 -3.31 10.23
C ILE A 180 7.55 -3.18 9.35
N LEU A 181 7.55 -3.95 8.26
CA LEU A 181 8.50 -3.90 7.16
C LEU A 181 7.71 -3.50 5.91
N ASN A 182 8.07 -2.41 5.24
CA ASN A 182 7.48 -2.02 3.97
C ASN A 182 8.41 -2.41 2.80
N GLU A 183 7.91 -3.27 1.92
CA GLU A 183 8.69 -3.77 0.79
C GLU A 183 8.66 -2.83 -0.43
N ASP A 184 7.78 -1.83 -0.42
CA ASP A 184 7.58 -0.89 -1.53
C ASP A 184 7.86 0.58 -1.14
N VAL A 185 8.85 0.81 -0.29
CA VAL A 185 9.25 2.17 0.10
C VAL A 185 9.75 2.96 -1.11
N LYS A 186 8.98 3.97 -1.49
CA LYS A 186 9.31 4.89 -2.58
C LYS A 186 9.14 6.32 -2.10
N THR A 187 9.97 7.23 -2.60
CA THR A 187 9.88 8.66 -2.21
C THR A 187 8.57 9.33 -2.66
N ARG A 188 7.80 8.73 -3.57
CA ARG A 188 6.45 9.20 -3.91
C ARG A 188 5.39 8.80 -2.88
N SER A 189 5.69 7.80 -2.05
CA SER A 189 4.85 7.29 -0.96
C SER A 189 4.95 8.17 0.29
N PHE A 190 5.57 9.36 0.17
CA PHE A 190 5.60 10.38 1.22
C PHE A 190 5.02 11.68 0.68
N ILE A 191 4.06 12.26 1.39
CA ILE A 191 3.47 13.56 1.09
C ILE A 191 4.02 14.60 2.05
N VAL A 192 4.62 15.65 1.50
CA VAL A 192 5.12 16.80 2.24
C VAL A 192 4.07 17.89 2.23
N ARG A 193 3.61 18.27 3.41
CA ARG A 193 2.64 19.35 3.63
C ARG A 193 3.33 20.55 4.26
N LYS A 194 3.09 21.74 3.71
CA LYS A 194 3.54 23.00 4.30
C LYS A 194 2.61 23.38 5.44
N GLU A 195 3.16 23.74 6.60
CA GLU A 195 2.38 24.25 7.74
C GLU A 195 2.41 25.78 7.77
N GLY A 196 1.27 26.39 8.12
CA GLY A 196 1.03 27.83 7.98
C GLY A 196 1.62 28.73 9.07
N SER A 197 2.36 28.21 10.05
CA SER A 197 2.95 29.03 11.11
C SER A 197 4.23 29.74 10.66
N ALA A 198 4.52 30.89 11.28
CA ALA A 198 5.51 31.89 10.88
C ALA A 198 6.99 31.41 10.81
N GLU A 199 7.27 30.13 11.13
CA GLU A 199 8.60 29.51 11.04
C GLU A 199 8.74 28.50 9.88
N GLY A 200 7.79 28.44 8.94
CA GLY A 200 7.98 27.70 7.69
C GLY A 200 8.19 26.20 7.88
N GLY A 201 7.43 25.59 8.80
CA GLY A 201 7.47 24.16 9.07
C GLY A 201 6.91 23.32 7.93
N TYR A 202 7.49 22.14 7.73
CA TYR A 202 6.97 21.10 6.84
C TYR A 202 6.68 19.85 7.65
N LYS A 203 5.54 19.22 7.36
CA LYS A 203 5.13 17.93 7.89
C LYS A 203 5.20 16.88 6.79
N VAL A 204 5.53 15.65 7.15
CA VAL A 204 5.64 14.53 6.21
C VAL A 204 4.63 13.48 6.63
N PHE A 205 3.92 12.94 5.67
CA PHE A 205 3.00 11.82 5.85
C PHE A 205 3.47 10.68 4.95
N MET A 206 3.61 9.48 5.48
CA MET A 206 3.76 8.28 4.65
C MET A 206 2.37 7.76 4.24
N ILE A 207 2.28 7.26 3.03
CA ILE A 207 1.10 6.62 2.45
C ILE A 207 1.53 5.31 1.79
N ASP A 208 0.56 4.49 1.40
CA ASP A 208 0.76 3.27 0.63
C ASP A 208 1.45 2.15 1.43
N PHE A 209 0.61 1.27 1.99
CA PHE A 209 1.00 0.24 2.96
C PHE A 209 0.59 -1.17 2.53
N ALA A 210 0.19 -1.33 1.26
CA ALA A 210 -0.38 -2.57 0.75
C ALA A 210 0.65 -3.70 0.63
N VAL A 211 1.94 -3.36 0.56
CA VAL A 211 3.05 -4.31 0.46
C VAL A 211 3.92 -4.18 1.70
N CYS A 212 3.42 -4.73 2.80
CA CYS A 212 4.07 -4.75 4.10
C CYS A 212 4.04 -6.17 4.70
N ASN A 213 5.08 -6.51 5.44
CA ASN A 213 5.12 -7.69 6.31
C ASN A 213 5.16 -7.28 7.77
N PHE A 214 4.72 -8.18 8.65
CA PHE A 214 4.68 -7.96 10.08
C PHE A 214 5.71 -8.81 10.79
N ARG A 215 6.34 -8.27 11.84
CA ARG A 215 7.34 -8.98 12.65
C ARG A 215 6.85 -10.35 13.11
N LYS A 216 5.56 -10.48 13.42
CA LYS A 216 4.93 -11.72 13.89
C LYS A 216 4.98 -12.86 12.85
N ASP A 217 5.21 -12.55 11.58
CA ASP A 217 5.24 -13.53 10.49
C ASP A 217 6.63 -14.19 10.34
N TYR A 218 7.64 -13.67 11.04
CA TYR A 218 9.02 -14.17 11.03
C TYR A 218 9.32 -15.05 12.24
N ALA A 219 10.10 -16.12 12.03
CA ALA A 219 10.38 -17.13 13.05
C ALA A 219 11.16 -16.56 14.24
N ASP A 220 12.13 -15.67 13.99
CA ASP A 220 12.97 -15.08 15.03
C ASP A 220 13.50 -13.68 14.66
N ASP A 221 14.23 -13.07 15.60
CA ASP A 221 14.79 -11.73 15.42
C ASP A 221 15.92 -11.70 14.38
N ALA A 222 16.60 -12.83 14.13
CA ALA A 222 17.68 -12.88 13.15
C ALA A 222 17.10 -12.76 11.74
N GLU A 223 16.07 -13.55 11.43
CA GLU A 223 15.35 -13.49 10.15
C GLU A 223 14.72 -12.12 9.91
N TRP A 224 14.02 -11.56 10.92
CA TRP A 224 13.47 -10.21 10.82
C TRP A 224 14.55 -9.14 10.56
N ASN A 225 15.65 -9.18 11.30
CA ASN A 225 16.72 -8.19 11.14
C ASN A 225 17.44 -8.34 9.80
N GLU A 226 17.55 -9.56 9.28
CA GLU A 226 18.09 -9.85 7.96
C GLU A 226 17.21 -9.24 6.86
N GLU A 227 15.89 -9.49 6.89
CA GLU A 227 14.96 -8.91 5.92
C GLU A 227 14.91 -7.38 5.99
N LYS A 228 14.88 -6.80 7.20
CA LYS A 228 14.99 -5.34 7.38
C LYS A 228 16.29 -4.78 6.80
N ALA A 229 17.40 -5.53 6.90
CA ALA A 229 18.67 -5.13 6.35
C ALA A 229 18.72 -5.28 4.81
N ILE A 230 18.12 -6.34 4.27
CA ILE A 230 18.02 -6.60 2.82
C ILE A 230 17.22 -5.48 2.16
N GLN A 231 16.03 -5.21 2.69
CA GLN A 231 15.09 -4.23 2.14
C GLN A 231 15.62 -2.79 2.22
N ASP A 232 16.38 -2.45 3.26
CA ASP A 232 17.03 -1.14 3.45
C ASP A 232 16.08 0.05 3.18
N GLU A 233 14.95 0.08 3.90
CA GLU A 233 13.92 1.13 3.77
C GLU A 233 14.51 2.55 3.94
N GLU A 234 15.49 2.70 4.85
CA GLU A 234 16.23 3.95 5.03
C GLU A 234 17.00 4.32 3.77
N GLY A 235 17.72 3.38 3.16
CA GLY A 235 18.45 3.58 1.92
C GLY A 235 17.53 3.95 0.76
N ALA A 236 16.35 3.31 0.67
CA ALA A 236 15.36 3.59 -0.38
C ALA A 236 14.92 5.06 -0.41
N VAL A 237 14.81 5.71 0.75
CA VAL A 237 14.57 7.16 0.85
C VAL A 237 15.89 7.94 0.80
N GLY A 238 16.81 7.60 1.70
CA GLY A 238 18.02 8.36 2.00
C GLY A 238 18.99 8.45 0.83
N LEU A 239 19.38 7.32 0.25
CA LEU A 239 20.31 7.29 -0.88
C LEU A 239 19.68 7.94 -2.12
N PHE A 240 18.41 7.65 -2.38
CA PHE A 240 17.67 8.24 -3.50
C PHE A 240 17.61 9.76 -3.39
N MET A 241 17.19 10.29 -2.22
CA MET A 241 17.07 11.72 -2.01
C MET A 241 18.44 12.41 -2.01
N GLN A 242 19.50 11.78 -1.48
CA GLN A 242 20.85 12.35 -1.52
C GLN A 242 21.34 12.51 -2.96
N ALA A 243 21.15 11.48 -3.80
CA ALA A 243 21.50 11.54 -5.22
C ALA A 243 20.67 12.62 -5.95
N ARG A 244 19.36 12.68 -5.67
CA ARG A 244 18.42 13.60 -6.32
C ARG A 244 18.67 15.06 -5.98
N LEU A 245 18.98 15.37 -4.72
CA LEU A 245 19.10 16.74 -4.21
C LEU A 245 20.51 17.35 -4.34
N LYS A 246 21.45 16.64 -4.99
CA LYS A 246 22.78 17.15 -5.41
C LYS A 246 23.50 17.97 -4.32
N GLY A 247 23.64 17.38 -3.14
CA GLY A 247 24.33 17.99 -1.99
C GLY A 247 23.48 18.96 -1.15
N GLY A 248 22.16 19.02 -1.37
CA GLY A 248 21.23 19.69 -0.46
C GLY A 248 20.69 18.81 0.66
N PHE A 249 21.01 17.51 0.63
CA PHE A 249 20.74 16.54 1.68
C PHE A 249 21.95 15.62 1.83
N VAL A 250 22.33 15.33 3.07
CA VAL A 250 23.35 14.33 3.40
C VAL A 250 22.67 13.23 4.21
N PHE A 251 22.50 12.08 3.59
CA PHE A 251 22.00 10.88 4.22
C PHE A 251 23.06 10.27 5.13
N ARG A 252 22.64 9.89 6.33
CA ARG A 252 23.43 9.15 7.30
C ARG A 252 22.60 7.95 7.74
N PRO A 253 22.99 6.71 7.39
CA PRO A 253 22.25 5.54 7.81
C PRO A 253 22.28 5.44 9.34
N SER A 254 21.17 5.03 9.95
CA SER A 254 21.08 4.90 11.40
C SER A 254 21.91 3.73 11.93
N GLY A 255 22.11 2.70 11.10
CA GLY A 255 22.73 1.44 11.49
C GLY A 255 21.83 0.54 12.35
N ARG A 256 20.51 0.81 12.41
CA ARG A 256 19.50 0.00 13.12
C ARG A 256 19.52 -1.46 12.66
N TYR A 257 19.60 -1.69 11.35
CA TYR A 257 19.71 -3.01 10.74
C TYR A 257 21.00 -3.05 9.94
N LYS A 258 21.88 -4.01 10.26
CA LYS A 258 23.16 -4.18 9.58
C LYS A 258 23.06 -5.41 8.70
N LYS A 259 23.38 -5.27 7.41
CA LYS A 259 23.58 -6.42 6.54
C LYS A 259 24.66 -7.30 7.17
N SER A 260 24.35 -8.60 7.31
CA SER A 260 25.36 -9.58 7.69
C SER A 260 26.47 -9.53 6.63
N ALA A 261 27.72 -9.76 7.03
CA ALA A 261 28.88 -9.69 6.12
C ALA A 261 28.86 -10.76 5.01
N GLN A 262 27.80 -11.57 4.92
CA GLN A 262 27.62 -12.65 3.95
C GLN A 262 26.81 -12.24 2.71
N CYS A 263 26.19 -11.06 2.67
CA CYS A 263 25.41 -10.57 1.53
C CYS A 263 26.19 -9.59 0.63
N VAL A 264 27.47 -9.85 0.39
CA VAL A 264 28.25 -9.16 -0.66
C VAL A 264 28.63 -10.19 -1.72
N GLU A 265 27.70 -10.45 -2.64
CA GLU A 265 27.98 -11.02 -3.96
C GLU A 265 27.37 -10.13 -5.04
#